data_AF-A0A0D9VDD2-F1
#
_entry.id   AF-A0A0D9VDD2-F1
#
_cell.length_a   1.000
_cell.length_b   1.000
_cell.length_c   1.000
_cell.angle_alpha   90.00
_cell.angle_beta   90.00
_cell.angle_gamma   90.00
#
_symmetry.space_group_name_H-M   'P 1'
#
loop_
_entity.id
_entity.type
_entity.pdbx_description
1 polymer ?
#
loop_
_entity_poly.entity_id
_entity_poly.type
_entity_poly.pdbx_seq_one_letter_code
_entity_poly.pdbx_strand_id
1 'polypeptide(L)'
;MAAAAMGAAVVRRLHAAVAAAQPPRLRKLAMHPPKSVEVGFADGSTFHLSAEFLRVYSPAADSKIRSVAGEKVIFGRRHVGIMSAESVGNYGIRILFDDLHKTGIFTWDYLHHLGSNKFGLMRNYIRTLKKHSLSRDPQRRYQGSISCSSMIVKLILGLLWCLVHLVISLFGSWSHLRNNLECYLISLKLLPKYRNLHLERLAYLGVVVDSREAKNALKVKQLLHWFSTIGINYLILYDIEGVLKELIQPSTEASTDGNLRNSLDVVADTKASCCRHGGMFMECLSGSDGKEAIAKAANLLYSTCSNSDNKSGIIFTEADMTRALKSVGIGGPEPDLLLVYGPARCHLGFPAWRLRYTEIMYMGPLESMKYGTIAKALYQFSHKHQNYEDPILFEGDFWN
;
A
#
# COMPACT_ATOMS: atom_id res chain seq x y z
N MET A 1 0.36 22.51 -34.88
CA MET A 1 0.97 21.66 -33.83
C MET A 1 2.30 22.19 -33.27
N ALA A 2 2.92 23.24 -33.81
CA ALA A 2 4.29 23.64 -33.41
C ALA A 2 4.40 24.51 -32.14
N ALA A 3 3.43 25.37 -31.80
CA ALA A 3 3.62 26.36 -30.73
C ALA A 3 3.41 25.85 -29.29
N ALA A 4 2.58 24.82 -29.07
CA ALA A 4 2.44 24.18 -27.76
C ALA A 4 3.62 23.24 -27.44
N ALA A 5 4.20 22.62 -28.48
CA ALA A 5 5.48 21.96 -28.37
C ALA A 5 6.59 22.96 -28.01
N MET A 6 6.54 24.21 -28.51
CA MET A 6 7.52 25.23 -28.15
C MET A 6 7.52 25.63 -26.68
N GLY A 7 6.40 25.71 -25.94
CA GLY A 7 6.45 26.13 -24.53
C GLY A 7 7.19 25.12 -23.61
N ALA A 8 6.82 23.84 -23.71
CA ALA A 8 7.48 22.77 -22.96
C ALA A 8 8.86 22.40 -23.54
N ALA A 9 9.05 22.52 -24.87
CA ALA A 9 10.36 22.30 -25.50
C ALA A 9 11.31 23.48 -25.32
N VAL A 10 10.83 24.72 -25.13
CA VAL A 10 11.66 25.87 -24.75
C VAL A 10 12.14 25.70 -23.31
N VAL A 11 11.28 25.25 -22.38
CA VAL A 11 11.73 24.87 -21.03
C VAL A 11 12.74 23.71 -21.09
N ARG A 12 12.46 22.63 -21.84
CA ARG A 12 13.42 21.52 -22.01
C ARG A 12 14.72 21.90 -22.74
N ARG A 13 14.68 22.82 -23.71
CA ARG A 13 15.87 23.33 -24.43
C ARG A 13 16.65 24.38 -23.63
N LEU A 14 16.00 25.18 -22.78
CA LEU A 14 16.68 26.05 -21.81
C LEU A 14 17.41 25.23 -20.75
N HIS A 15 16.78 24.15 -20.24
CA HIS A 15 17.47 23.21 -19.35
C HIS A 15 18.71 22.56 -20.01
N ALA A 16 18.71 22.35 -21.34
CA ALA A 16 19.84 21.76 -22.07
C ALA A 16 20.91 22.79 -22.52
N ALA A 17 20.52 24.02 -22.85
CA ALA A 17 21.43 25.06 -23.37
C ALA A 17 22.10 25.90 -22.26
N VAL A 18 21.54 25.92 -21.04
CA VAL A 18 22.11 26.64 -19.88
C VAL A 18 23.20 25.82 -19.15
N ALA A 19 23.51 24.61 -19.62
CA ALA A 19 24.55 23.75 -19.05
C ALA A 19 26.00 24.31 -19.14
N ALA A 20 26.22 25.48 -19.76
CA ALA A 20 27.54 26.09 -19.91
C ALA A 20 27.86 27.19 -18.88
N ALA A 21 26.91 27.63 -18.04
CA ALA A 21 27.18 28.57 -16.94
C ALA A 21 26.26 28.24 -15.75
N GLN A 22 26.84 27.98 -14.57
CA GLN A 22 26.04 27.74 -13.37
C GLN A 22 25.17 28.98 -13.07
N PRO A 23 23.83 28.84 -12.99
CA PRO A 23 22.95 29.95 -12.69
C PRO A 23 23.22 30.48 -11.28
N PRO A 24 23.09 31.80 -11.05
CA PRO A 24 23.43 32.39 -9.78
C PRO A 24 22.49 31.88 -8.69
N ARG A 25 23.05 31.54 -7.53
CA ARG A 25 22.30 30.98 -6.40
C ARG A 25 21.33 32.02 -5.83
N LEU A 26 20.11 31.59 -5.49
CA LEU A 26 19.14 32.43 -4.78
C LEU A 26 19.70 32.87 -3.42
N ARG A 27 19.61 34.18 -3.13
CA ARG A 27 19.99 34.79 -1.84
C ARG A 27 18.80 35.32 -1.06
N LYS A 28 17.79 35.87 -1.75
CA LYS A 28 16.63 36.49 -1.12
C LYS A 28 15.35 36.08 -1.85
N LEU A 29 14.32 35.73 -1.10
CA LEU A 29 12.97 35.52 -1.60
C LEU A 29 12.02 36.23 -0.63
N ALA A 30 11.29 37.23 -1.13
CA ALA A 30 10.26 37.91 -0.37
C ALA A 30 8.94 37.91 -1.14
N MET A 31 7.88 37.45 -0.48
CA MET A 31 6.53 37.40 -1.04
C MET A 31 5.78 38.67 -0.62
N HIS A 32 5.22 39.39 -1.59
CA HIS A 32 4.39 40.57 -1.36
C HIS A 32 2.97 40.30 -1.87
N PRO A 33 2.22 39.36 -1.27
CA PRO A 33 0.88 39.03 -1.71
C PRO A 33 -0.08 40.24 -1.53
N PRO A 34 -1.05 40.43 -2.43
CA PRO A 34 -1.33 39.61 -3.61
C PRO A 34 -0.52 39.99 -4.85
N LYS A 35 0.37 40.99 -4.77
CA LYS A 35 0.83 41.76 -5.95
C LYS A 35 2.09 41.21 -6.63
N SER A 36 3.09 40.75 -5.88
CA SER A 36 4.39 40.42 -6.47
C SER A 36 5.26 39.50 -5.62
N VAL A 37 6.28 38.93 -6.27
CA VAL A 37 7.40 38.22 -5.65
C VAL A 37 8.67 38.98 -5.93
N GLU A 38 9.51 39.15 -4.92
CA GLU A 38 10.87 39.68 -5.02
C GLU A 38 11.88 38.55 -4.88
N VAL A 39 12.79 38.43 -5.83
CA VAL A 39 13.88 37.47 -5.83
C VAL A 39 15.21 38.18 -5.99
N GLY A 40 16.19 37.82 -5.16
CA GLY A 40 17.56 38.32 -5.22
C GLY A 40 18.56 37.17 -5.34
N PHE A 41 19.57 37.35 -6.18
CA PHE A 41 20.54 36.32 -6.56
C PHE A 41 21.97 36.69 -6.17
N ALA A 42 22.87 35.70 -6.19
CA ALA A 42 24.27 35.86 -5.77
C ALA A 42 25.10 36.80 -6.66
N ASP A 43 24.68 37.01 -7.90
CA ASP A 43 25.24 37.98 -8.86
C ASP A 43 24.86 39.44 -8.52
N GLY A 44 24.09 39.67 -7.46
CA GLY A 44 23.57 40.98 -7.06
C GLY A 44 22.28 41.38 -7.78
N SER A 45 21.80 40.58 -8.74
CA SER A 45 20.55 40.87 -9.45
C SER A 45 19.35 40.71 -8.51
N THR A 46 18.43 41.68 -8.57
CA THR A 46 17.17 41.64 -7.82
C THR A 46 16.01 41.95 -8.76
N PHE A 47 14.98 41.10 -8.75
CA PHE A 47 13.85 41.21 -9.65
C PHE A 47 12.53 41.23 -8.88
N HIS A 48 11.67 42.18 -9.24
CA HIS A 48 10.28 42.23 -8.79
C HIS A 48 9.35 41.68 -9.87
N LEU A 49 8.74 40.53 -9.63
CA LEU A 49 7.88 39.81 -10.56
C LEU A 49 6.42 39.92 -10.10
N SER A 50 5.58 40.58 -10.91
CA SER A 50 4.15 40.75 -10.61
C SER A 50 3.38 39.43 -10.73
N ALA A 51 2.29 39.30 -9.98
CA ALA A 51 1.38 38.16 -10.03
C ALA A 51 0.88 37.85 -11.45
N GLU A 52 0.46 38.87 -12.22
CA GLU A 52 0.06 38.70 -13.63
C GLU A 52 1.18 38.06 -14.46
N PHE A 53 2.39 38.59 -14.37
CA PHE A 53 3.54 38.12 -15.16
C PHE A 53 3.88 36.67 -14.83
N LEU A 54 3.94 36.32 -13.55
CA LEU A 54 4.20 34.95 -13.09
C LEU A 54 3.07 34.00 -13.53
N ARG A 55 1.83 34.47 -13.53
CA ARG A 55 0.67 33.66 -13.92
C ARG A 55 0.66 33.37 -15.43
N VAL A 56 0.99 34.37 -16.24
CA VAL A 56 1.06 34.25 -17.72
C VAL A 56 2.22 33.34 -18.14
N TYR A 57 3.34 33.40 -17.42
CA TYR A 57 4.52 32.57 -17.68
C TYR A 57 4.63 31.37 -16.74
N SER A 58 3.50 30.88 -16.23
CA SER A 58 3.51 29.71 -15.36
C SER A 58 3.88 28.45 -16.16
N PRO A 59 4.82 27.61 -15.70
CA PRO A 59 5.33 26.46 -16.46
C PRO A 59 4.36 25.28 -16.53
N ALA A 60 3.27 25.28 -15.75
CA ALA A 60 2.29 24.20 -15.76
C ALA A 60 1.24 24.34 -16.88
N ALA A 61 0.84 23.20 -17.46
CA ALA A 61 -0.22 23.15 -18.45
C ALA A 61 -1.58 23.43 -17.78
N ASP A 62 -2.09 24.66 -17.93
CA ASP A 62 -3.47 24.98 -17.56
C ASP A 62 -4.44 24.36 -18.61
N SER A 63 -5.47 23.68 -18.12
CA SER A 63 -6.52 23.01 -18.90
C SER A 63 -7.52 24.02 -19.50
N LYS A 64 -7.54 25.27 -19.01
CA LYS A 64 -8.41 26.34 -19.50
C LYS A 64 -7.82 27.17 -20.64
N ILE A 65 -6.71 26.75 -21.23
CA ILE A 65 -6.07 27.56 -22.26
C ILE A 65 -6.75 27.32 -23.61
N ARG A 66 -7.33 28.40 -24.17
CA ARG A 66 -7.79 28.40 -25.55
C ARG A 66 -6.58 28.36 -26.48
N SER A 67 -6.54 27.37 -27.36
CA SER A 67 -5.67 27.41 -28.54
C SER A 67 -6.32 28.34 -29.54
N VAL A 68 -5.67 29.48 -29.83
CA VAL A 68 -6.14 30.42 -30.86
C VAL A 68 -5.11 30.37 -31.99
N ALA A 69 -5.55 29.96 -33.18
CA ALA A 69 -4.68 29.76 -34.34
C ALA A 69 -3.44 28.86 -34.06
N GLY A 70 -3.58 27.87 -33.16
CA GLY A 70 -2.51 26.93 -32.80
C GLY A 70 -1.50 27.43 -31.77
N GLU A 71 -1.61 28.68 -31.30
CA GLU A 71 -0.80 29.28 -30.25
C GLU A 71 -1.55 29.26 -28.91
N LYS A 72 -0.86 28.82 -27.84
CA LYS A 72 -1.43 28.63 -26.50
C LYS A 72 -1.26 29.95 -25.71
N VAL A 73 -2.30 30.79 -25.66
CA VAL A 73 -2.21 32.15 -25.06
C VAL A 73 -3.07 32.27 -23.81
N ILE A 74 -2.45 32.65 -22.69
CA ILE A 74 -3.15 32.99 -21.43
C ILE A 74 -3.52 34.48 -21.48
N PHE A 75 -4.78 34.84 -21.25
CA PHE A 75 -5.26 36.23 -21.30
C PHE A 75 -6.27 36.51 -20.17
N GLY A 76 -6.65 37.77 -19.96
CA GLY A 76 -7.64 38.14 -18.93
C GLY A 76 -7.15 37.97 -17.48
N ARG A 77 -5.84 37.94 -17.25
CA ARG A 77 -5.22 37.65 -15.93
C ARG A 77 -4.60 38.88 -15.25
N ARG A 78 -4.91 40.10 -15.70
CA ARG A 78 -4.35 41.34 -15.13
C ARG A 78 -4.57 41.48 -13.63
N HIS A 79 -5.69 40.98 -13.12
CA HIS A 79 -6.09 41.10 -11.72
C HIS A 79 -5.87 39.83 -10.91
N VAL A 80 -5.10 38.86 -11.42
CA VAL A 80 -4.74 37.67 -10.65
C VAL A 80 -3.80 38.04 -9.51
N GLY A 81 -4.13 37.57 -8.31
CA GLY A 81 -3.34 37.70 -7.10
C GLY A 81 -2.60 36.42 -6.72
N ILE A 82 -1.51 36.58 -5.98
CA ILE A 82 -0.81 35.48 -5.29
C ILE A 82 -1.43 35.30 -3.91
N MET A 83 -1.86 34.07 -3.61
CA MET A 83 -2.38 33.72 -2.28
C MET A 83 -1.25 33.30 -1.34
N SER A 84 -0.41 32.37 -1.79
CA SER A 84 0.69 31.81 -1.01
C SER A 84 1.72 31.15 -1.93
N ALA A 85 2.86 30.73 -1.36
CA ALA A 85 3.83 29.90 -2.05
C ALA A 85 4.34 28.79 -1.13
N GLU A 86 4.59 27.62 -1.70
CA GLU A 86 5.14 26.45 -1.02
C GLU A 86 6.55 26.18 -1.54
N SER A 87 7.48 25.84 -0.65
CA SER A 87 8.81 25.37 -1.07
C SER A 87 8.70 24.01 -1.76
N VAL A 88 9.48 23.81 -2.82
CA VAL A 88 9.58 22.51 -3.51
C VAL A 88 11.04 22.10 -3.55
N GLY A 89 11.44 21.34 -2.53
CA GLY A 89 12.85 20.96 -2.31
C GLY A 89 13.75 22.19 -2.23
N ASN A 90 14.99 22.05 -2.73
CA ASN A 90 15.99 23.11 -2.72
C ASN A 90 16.08 23.90 -4.05
N TYR A 91 15.18 23.65 -5.00
CA TYR A 91 15.33 24.12 -6.39
C TYR A 91 14.24 25.08 -6.86
N GLY A 92 13.18 25.30 -6.09
CA GLY A 92 12.12 26.23 -6.49
C GLY A 92 10.96 26.38 -5.50
N ILE A 93 9.97 27.15 -5.94
CA ILE A 93 8.70 27.35 -5.24
C ILE A 93 7.50 26.98 -6.13
N ARG A 94 6.41 26.53 -5.51
CA ARG A 94 5.10 26.43 -6.13
C ARG A 94 4.26 27.62 -5.68
N ILE A 95 3.72 28.39 -6.62
CA ILE A 95 2.90 29.58 -6.32
C ILE A 95 1.42 29.23 -6.47
N LEU A 96 0.62 29.57 -5.46
CA LEU A 96 -0.83 29.43 -5.46
C LEU A 96 -1.47 30.77 -5.83
N PHE A 97 -2.28 30.77 -6.89
CA PHE A 97 -2.97 31.96 -7.38
C PHE A 97 -4.48 31.91 -7.06
N ASP A 98 -5.10 33.09 -6.95
CA ASP A 98 -6.53 33.25 -6.66
C ASP A 98 -7.45 32.75 -7.80
N ASP A 99 -6.92 32.53 -9.00
CA ASP A 99 -7.65 31.94 -10.12
C ASP A 99 -7.69 30.39 -10.09
N LEU A 100 -7.39 29.81 -8.93
CA LEU A 100 -7.31 28.37 -8.63
C LEU A 100 -6.14 27.64 -9.33
N HIS A 101 -5.18 28.37 -9.87
CA HIS A 101 -3.95 27.78 -10.42
C HIS A 101 -2.97 27.44 -9.31
N LYS A 102 -2.62 26.15 -9.18
CA LYS A 102 -1.77 25.63 -8.08
C LYS A 102 -0.69 24.64 -8.51
N THR A 103 -0.46 24.46 -9.81
CA THR A 103 0.41 23.38 -10.32
C THR A 103 1.77 23.87 -10.83
N GLY A 104 1.97 25.18 -10.99
CA GLY A 104 3.21 25.75 -11.53
C GLY A 104 4.36 25.74 -10.51
N ILE A 105 5.45 25.03 -10.84
CA ILE A 105 6.70 25.04 -10.08
C ILE A 105 7.68 26.01 -10.76
N PHE A 106 8.07 27.05 -10.05
CA PHE A 106 9.04 28.05 -10.48
C PHE A 106 10.41 27.71 -9.89
N THR A 107 11.30 27.15 -10.72
CA THR A 107 12.69 26.90 -10.31
C THR A 107 13.44 28.23 -10.14
N TRP A 108 14.51 28.25 -9.34
CA TRP A 108 15.33 29.45 -9.15
C TRP A 108 15.89 29.96 -10.48
N ASP A 109 16.38 29.06 -11.33
CA ASP A 109 16.90 29.37 -12.66
C ASP A 109 15.82 29.97 -13.55
N TYR A 110 14.60 29.45 -13.48
CA TYR A 110 13.48 29.99 -14.25
C TYR A 110 13.07 31.37 -13.76
N LEU A 111 13.08 31.62 -12.44
CA LEU A 111 12.83 32.96 -11.90
C LEU A 111 13.92 33.96 -12.29
N HIS A 112 15.19 33.54 -12.36
CA HIS A 112 16.28 34.38 -12.87
C HIS A 112 16.09 34.71 -14.35
N HIS A 113 15.77 33.71 -15.18
CA HIS A 113 15.46 33.91 -16.60
C HIS A 113 14.27 34.86 -16.81
N LEU A 114 13.19 34.68 -16.04
CA LEU A 114 12.02 35.56 -16.07
C LEU A 114 12.35 36.99 -15.65
N GLY A 115 13.20 37.15 -14.62
CA GLY A 115 13.70 38.44 -14.17
C GLY A 115 14.54 39.15 -15.22
N SER A 116 15.56 38.47 -15.72
CA SER A 116 16.52 38.99 -16.70
C SER A 116 15.85 39.38 -18.03
N ASN A 117 14.83 38.62 -18.45
CA ASN A 117 14.13 38.87 -19.72
C ASN A 117 12.76 39.56 -19.55
N LYS A 118 12.45 40.08 -18.36
CA LYS A 118 11.10 40.59 -17.99
C LYS A 118 10.50 41.52 -19.03
N PHE A 119 11.25 42.54 -19.46
CA PHE A 119 10.76 43.53 -20.41
C PHE A 119 10.49 42.94 -21.81
N GLY A 120 11.38 42.06 -22.29
CA GLY A 120 11.23 41.38 -23.58
C GLY A 120 10.03 40.44 -23.59
N LEU A 121 9.90 39.62 -22.55
CA LEU A 121 8.79 38.69 -22.37
C LEU A 121 7.45 39.44 -22.22
N MET A 122 7.40 40.52 -21.45
CA MET A 122 6.18 41.33 -21.30
C MET A 122 5.77 41.99 -22.61
N ARG A 123 6.74 42.54 -23.37
CA ARG A 123 6.48 43.14 -24.68
C ARG A 123 5.95 42.09 -25.66
N ASN A 124 6.52 40.89 -25.66
CA ASN A 124 6.05 39.80 -26.51
C ASN A 124 4.62 39.39 -26.15
N TYR A 125 4.33 39.22 -24.85
CA TYR A 125 3.00 38.91 -24.37
C TYR A 125 1.94 39.92 -24.84
N ILE A 126 2.19 41.22 -24.68
CA ILE A 126 1.27 42.27 -25.14
C ILE A 126 1.08 42.22 -26.67
N ARG A 127 2.14 41.93 -27.43
CA ARG A 127 2.06 41.78 -28.89
C ARG A 127 1.19 40.58 -29.28
N THR A 128 1.36 39.43 -28.63
CA THR A 128 0.54 38.24 -28.85
C THR A 128 -0.93 38.51 -28.52
N LEU A 129 -1.22 39.20 -27.41
CA LEU A 129 -2.60 39.59 -27.10
C LEU A 129 -3.22 40.46 -28.19
N LYS A 130 -2.51 41.49 -28.66
CA LYS A 130 -2.98 42.36 -29.75
C LYS A 130 -3.22 41.59 -31.05
N LYS A 131 -2.29 40.70 -31.43
CA LYS A 131 -2.38 39.84 -32.62
C LYS A 131 -3.67 39.00 -32.64
N HIS A 132 -4.13 38.55 -31.47
CA HIS A 132 -5.32 37.73 -31.31
C HIS A 132 -6.56 38.50 -30.84
N SER A 133 -6.51 39.83 -30.82
CA SER A 133 -7.61 40.69 -30.31
C SER A 133 -8.06 40.32 -28.89
N LEU A 134 -7.12 39.87 -28.05
CA LEU A 134 -7.35 39.51 -26.65
C LEU A 134 -6.96 40.68 -25.72
N SER A 135 -7.57 40.73 -24.54
CA SER A 135 -7.26 41.74 -23.52
C SER A 135 -6.55 41.13 -22.31
N ARG A 136 -5.76 41.97 -21.62
CA ARG A 136 -5.21 41.66 -20.29
C ARG A 136 -6.31 41.65 -19.23
N ASP A 137 -7.31 42.52 -19.40
CA ASP A 137 -8.44 42.60 -18.48
C ASP A 137 -9.36 41.39 -18.64
N PRO A 138 -9.89 40.84 -17.55
CA PRO A 138 -10.84 39.75 -17.62
C PRO A 138 -12.05 40.19 -18.44
N GLN A 139 -12.56 39.32 -19.30
CA GLN A 139 -13.81 39.61 -20.01
C GLN A 139 -14.92 39.82 -18.98
N ARG A 140 -15.69 40.90 -19.12
CA ARG A 140 -16.93 41.08 -18.37
C ARG A 140 -17.79 39.85 -18.64
N ARG A 141 -17.85 38.93 -17.68
CA ARG A 141 -18.96 37.98 -17.67
C ARG A 141 -20.19 38.83 -17.44
N TYR A 142 -21.07 38.88 -18.43
CA TYR A 142 -22.46 39.14 -18.16
C TYR A 142 -22.86 38.06 -17.14
N GLN A 143 -23.02 38.44 -15.87
CA GLN A 143 -23.80 37.64 -14.94
C GLN A 143 -25.21 37.70 -15.47
N GLY A 144 -25.51 36.87 -16.48
CA GLY A 144 -26.88 36.49 -16.76
C GLY A 144 -27.46 36.06 -15.43
N SER A 145 -28.61 36.65 -15.07
CA SER A 145 -29.41 36.20 -13.94
C SER A 145 -29.32 34.69 -13.87
N ILE A 146 -28.80 34.16 -12.77
CA ILE A 146 -28.77 32.72 -12.54
C ILE A 146 -30.25 32.32 -12.51
N SER A 147 -30.77 31.81 -13.63
CA SER A 147 -32.13 31.30 -13.69
C SER A 147 -32.25 30.23 -12.61
N CYS A 148 -33.21 30.39 -11.69
CA CYS A 148 -33.44 29.48 -10.56
C CYS A 148 -33.41 28.01 -10.97
N SER A 149 -33.82 27.71 -12.21
CA SER A 149 -33.76 26.38 -12.83
C SER A 149 -32.36 25.74 -12.76
N SER A 150 -31.27 26.47 -13.02
CA SER A 150 -29.91 25.90 -13.00
C SER A 150 -29.40 25.60 -11.58
N MET A 151 -29.86 26.33 -10.56
CA MET A 151 -29.49 26.04 -9.17
C MET A 151 -30.28 24.85 -8.63
N ILE A 152 -31.56 24.76 -8.96
CA ILE A 152 -32.43 23.65 -8.57
C ILE A 152 -31.89 22.33 -9.13
N VAL A 153 -31.51 22.26 -10.41
CA VAL A 153 -30.96 21.04 -11.02
C VAL A 153 -29.66 20.60 -10.32
N LYS A 154 -28.77 21.53 -9.97
CA LYS A 154 -27.52 21.21 -9.26
C LYS A 154 -27.77 20.72 -7.83
N LEU A 155 -28.73 21.32 -7.13
CA LEU A 155 -29.14 20.88 -5.79
C LEU A 155 -29.76 19.49 -5.83
N ILE A 156 -30.65 19.23 -6.80
CA ILE A 156 -31.27 17.90 -6.97
C ILE A 156 -30.20 16.85 -7.29
N LEU A 157 -29.27 17.13 -8.20
CA LEU A 157 -28.20 16.19 -8.54
C LEU A 157 -27.27 15.93 -7.35
N GLY A 158 -26.95 16.97 -6.57
CA GLY A 158 -26.16 16.85 -5.34
C GLY A 158 -26.88 16.03 -4.26
N LEU A 159 -28.18 16.26 -4.07
CA LEU A 159 -29.00 15.48 -3.14
C LEU A 159 -29.11 14.01 -3.58
N LEU A 160 -29.30 13.74 -4.87
CA LEU A 160 -29.32 12.39 -5.42
C LEU A 160 -28.00 11.67 -5.19
N TRP A 161 -26.87 12.35 -5.42
CA TRP A 161 -25.55 11.80 -5.13
C TRP A 161 -25.37 11.45 -3.64
N CYS A 162 -25.77 12.36 -2.75
CA CYS A 162 -25.75 12.11 -1.31
C CYS A 162 -26.64 10.93 -0.92
N LEU A 163 -27.83 10.82 -1.52
CA LEU A 163 -28.76 9.73 -1.28
C LEU A 163 -28.18 8.38 -1.72
N VAL A 164 -27.56 8.31 -2.90
CA VAL A 164 -26.87 7.10 -3.38
C VAL A 164 -25.74 6.69 -2.42
N HIS A 165 -24.89 7.63 -2.01
CA HIS A 165 -23.83 7.35 -1.03
C HIS A 165 -24.37 6.92 0.33
N LEU A 166 -25.46 7.54 0.79
CA LEU A 166 -26.13 7.17 2.02
C LEU A 166 -26.66 5.73 1.94
N VAL A 167 -27.32 5.36 0.84
CA VAL A 167 -27.84 4.00 0.63
C VAL A 167 -26.70 2.97 0.61
N ILE A 168 -25.61 3.24 -0.11
CA ILE A 168 -24.42 2.35 -0.12
C ILE A 168 -23.83 2.20 1.29
N SER A 169 -23.71 3.31 2.03
CA SER A 169 -23.19 3.31 3.40
C SER A 169 -24.10 2.56 4.38
N LEU A 170 -25.42 2.75 4.27
CA LEU A 170 -26.42 2.03 5.06
C LEU A 170 -26.39 0.54 4.77
N PHE A 171 -26.28 0.15 3.50
CA PHE A 171 -26.16 -1.27 3.11
C PHE A 171 -24.87 -1.90 3.66
N GLY A 172 -23.74 -1.20 3.55
CA GLY A 172 -22.47 -1.64 4.14
C GLY A 172 -22.57 -1.81 5.66
N SER A 173 -23.13 -0.82 6.35
CA SER A 173 -23.33 -0.85 7.81
C SER A 173 -24.28 -1.97 8.24
N TRP A 174 -25.38 -2.18 7.50
CA TRP A 174 -26.32 -3.28 7.74
C TRP A 174 -25.64 -4.64 7.58
N SER A 175 -24.82 -4.81 6.55
CA SER A 175 -24.05 -6.05 6.33
C SER A 175 -23.10 -6.34 7.51
N HIS A 176 -22.44 -5.30 8.04
CA HIS A 176 -21.55 -5.41 9.19
C HIS A 176 -22.34 -5.72 10.48
N LEU A 177 -23.49 -5.10 10.68
CA LEU A 177 -24.37 -5.37 11.82
C LEU A 177 -24.86 -6.81 11.81
N ARG A 178 -25.35 -7.29 10.65
CA ARG A 178 -25.78 -8.68 10.47
C ARG A 178 -24.66 -9.67 10.76
N ASN A 179 -23.46 -9.44 10.24
CA ASN A 179 -22.30 -10.30 10.50
C ASN A 179 -21.93 -10.33 11.98
N ASN A 180 -21.95 -9.18 12.66
CA ASN A 180 -21.70 -9.11 14.10
C ASN A 180 -22.76 -9.88 14.89
N LEU A 181 -24.05 -9.66 14.60
CA LEU A 181 -25.15 -10.36 15.25
C LEU A 181 -25.03 -11.87 15.07
N GLU A 182 -24.71 -12.34 13.86
CA GLU A 182 -24.46 -13.75 13.60
C GLU A 182 -23.31 -14.27 14.47
N CYS A 183 -22.16 -13.59 14.53
CA CYS A 183 -21.05 -13.99 15.39
C CYS A 183 -21.41 -14.03 16.89
N TYR A 184 -22.25 -13.11 17.37
CA TYR A 184 -22.76 -13.15 18.74
C TYR A 184 -23.67 -14.36 18.97
N LEU A 185 -24.60 -14.65 18.04
CA LEU A 185 -25.49 -15.81 18.11
C LEU A 185 -24.72 -17.15 18.08
N ILE A 186 -23.65 -17.24 17.28
CA ILE A 186 -22.74 -18.39 17.30
C ILE A 186 -22.07 -18.54 18.67
N SER A 187 -21.59 -17.43 19.24
CA SER A 187 -20.91 -17.44 20.55
C SER A 187 -21.85 -17.85 21.69
N LEU A 188 -23.14 -17.55 21.56
CA LEU A 188 -24.21 -18.01 22.47
C LEU A 188 -24.65 -19.47 22.22
N LYS A 189 -24.03 -20.18 21.28
CA LYS A 189 -24.39 -21.55 20.86
C LYS A 189 -25.83 -21.70 20.35
N LEU A 190 -26.47 -20.60 19.93
CA LEU A 190 -27.86 -20.57 19.48
C LEU A 190 -28.04 -21.02 18.01
N LEU A 191 -26.95 -21.06 17.24
CA LEU A 191 -26.99 -21.50 15.85
C LEU A 191 -26.44 -22.94 15.74
N PRO A 192 -27.32 -23.96 15.62
CA PRO A 192 -26.92 -25.37 15.63
C PRO A 192 -25.99 -25.73 14.45
N LYS A 193 -26.12 -25.01 13.34
CA LYS A 193 -25.30 -25.14 12.13
C LYS A 193 -23.79 -25.03 12.38
N TYR A 194 -23.38 -24.33 13.43
CA TYR A 194 -21.96 -24.10 13.78
C TYR A 194 -21.47 -24.99 14.94
N ARG A 195 -22.31 -25.89 15.48
CA ARG A 195 -21.94 -26.78 16.60
C ARG A 195 -21.20 -28.02 16.14
N ASN A 196 -21.57 -28.58 14.99
CA ASN A 196 -20.95 -29.76 14.40
C ASN A 196 -20.13 -29.34 13.17
N LEU A 197 -18.91 -28.86 13.41
CA LEU A 197 -17.97 -28.58 12.34
C LEU A 197 -17.34 -29.92 11.92
N HIS A 198 -17.65 -30.39 10.72
CA HIS A 198 -16.93 -31.51 10.11
C HIS A 198 -15.52 -31.04 9.74
N LEU A 199 -14.59 -31.16 10.68
CA LEU A 199 -13.18 -30.78 10.53
C LEU A 199 -12.32 -31.94 10.02
N GLU A 200 -12.92 -32.99 9.45
CA GLU A 200 -12.21 -34.18 8.94
C GLU A 200 -11.15 -33.83 7.90
N ARG A 201 -11.34 -32.72 7.16
CA ARG A 201 -10.41 -32.20 6.15
C ARG A 201 -9.38 -31.21 6.69
N LEU A 202 -9.51 -30.76 7.93
CA LEU A 202 -8.58 -29.80 8.55
C LEU A 202 -7.56 -30.57 9.37
N ALA A 203 -6.45 -30.95 8.73
CA ALA A 203 -5.33 -31.61 9.40
C ALA A 203 -4.48 -30.58 10.16
N TYR A 204 -4.14 -29.45 9.52
CA TYR A 204 -3.26 -28.42 10.08
C TYR A 204 -3.88 -27.03 9.96
N LEU A 205 -4.05 -26.35 11.11
CA LEU A 205 -4.48 -24.95 11.16
C LEU A 205 -3.27 -24.03 11.33
N GLY A 206 -3.04 -23.13 10.39
CA GLY A 206 -2.08 -22.03 10.52
C GLY A 206 -2.73 -20.79 11.13
N VAL A 207 -2.04 -20.12 12.05
CA VAL A 207 -2.47 -18.85 12.65
C VAL A 207 -1.30 -17.88 12.64
N VAL A 208 -1.50 -16.78 11.93
CA VAL A 208 -0.54 -15.70 11.79
C VAL A 208 -1.04 -14.53 12.63
N VAL A 209 -0.17 -13.99 13.49
CA VAL A 209 -0.48 -12.85 14.33
C VAL A 209 0.59 -11.78 14.13
N ASP A 210 0.17 -10.51 14.00
CA ASP A 210 1.08 -9.37 14.00
C ASP A 210 1.85 -9.27 15.33
N SER A 211 3.16 -9.03 15.28
CA SER A 211 4.05 -9.03 16.46
C SER A 211 3.62 -8.06 17.55
N ARG A 212 2.99 -6.94 17.16
CA ARG A 212 2.50 -5.94 18.12
C ARG A 212 1.32 -6.47 18.90
N GLU A 213 0.43 -7.20 18.23
CA GLU A 213 -0.76 -7.80 18.81
C GLU A 213 -0.44 -9.10 19.57
N ALA A 214 0.57 -9.85 19.12
CA ALA A 214 1.06 -11.07 19.75
C ALA A 214 1.54 -10.84 21.18
N LYS A 215 2.02 -9.63 21.52
CA LYS A 215 2.43 -9.25 22.89
C LYS A 215 1.30 -9.37 23.92
N ASN A 216 0.04 -9.35 23.49
CA ASN A 216 -1.09 -9.54 24.37
C ASN A 216 -1.30 -11.02 24.72
N ALA A 217 -0.53 -11.51 25.70
CA ALA A 217 -0.55 -12.91 26.12
C ALA A 217 -1.94 -13.42 26.54
N LEU A 218 -2.79 -12.56 27.12
CA LEU A 218 -4.15 -12.94 27.53
C LEU A 218 -5.01 -13.28 26.31
N LYS A 219 -4.96 -12.45 25.26
CA LYS A 219 -5.70 -12.67 24.02
C LYS A 219 -5.18 -13.90 23.28
N VAL A 220 -3.87 -14.08 23.20
CA VAL A 220 -3.27 -15.28 22.60
C VAL A 220 -3.71 -16.54 23.36
N LYS A 221 -3.64 -16.56 24.69
CA LYS A 221 -4.12 -17.70 25.49
C LYS A 221 -5.61 -17.96 25.31
N GLN A 222 -6.43 -16.91 25.26
CA GLN A 222 -7.86 -17.02 24.98
C GLN A 222 -8.13 -17.63 23.60
N LEU A 223 -7.37 -17.23 22.58
CA LEU A 223 -7.44 -17.76 21.23
C LEU A 223 -7.08 -19.26 21.19
N LEU A 224 -5.98 -19.64 21.85
CA LEU A 224 -5.55 -21.03 21.95
C LEU A 224 -6.58 -21.92 22.68
N HIS A 225 -7.16 -21.39 23.76
CA HIS A 225 -8.22 -22.08 24.49
C HIS A 225 -9.46 -22.31 23.60
N TRP A 226 -9.83 -21.34 22.76
CA TRP A 226 -10.93 -21.51 21.81
C TRP A 226 -10.62 -22.57 20.75
N PHE A 227 -9.40 -22.62 20.22
CA PHE A 227 -9.01 -23.68 19.28
C PHE A 227 -9.06 -25.07 19.91
N SER A 228 -8.57 -25.20 21.14
CA SER A 228 -8.68 -26.45 21.91
C SER A 228 -10.14 -26.84 22.16
N THR A 229 -11.00 -25.87 22.49
CA THR A 229 -12.45 -26.12 22.70
C THR A 229 -13.18 -26.56 21.44
N ILE A 230 -12.72 -26.12 20.27
CA ILE A 230 -13.27 -26.52 18.96
C ILE A 230 -12.79 -27.93 18.57
N GLY A 231 -11.69 -28.42 19.15
CA GLY A 231 -11.11 -29.73 18.86
C GLY A 231 -10.08 -29.71 17.74
N ILE A 232 -9.33 -28.62 17.58
CA ILE A 232 -8.21 -28.57 16.64
C ILE A 232 -7.03 -29.35 17.23
N ASN A 233 -6.50 -30.29 16.46
CA ASN A 233 -5.43 -31.19 16.91
C ASN A 233 -4.03 -30.65 16.64
N TYR A 234 -3.82 -30.02 15.47
CA TYR A 234 -2.52 -29.47 15.06
C TYR A 234 -2.63 -27.99 14.69
N LEU A 235 -1.77 -27.19 15.30
CA LEU A 235 -1.74 -25.74 15.16
C LEU A 235 -0.33 -25.26 14.83
N ILE A 236 -0.21 -24.42 13.80
CA ILE A 236 1.02 -23.74 13.43
C ILE A 236 0.85 -22.26 13.77
N LEU A 237 1.61 -21.77 14.74
CA LEU A 237 1.62 -20.37 15.12
C LEU A 237 2.78 -19.64 14.47
N TYR A 238 2.52 -18.46 13.94
CA TYR A 238 3.56 -17.64 13.33
C TYR A 238 3.45 -16.19 13.76
N ASP A 239 4.61 -15.64 14.09
CA ASP A 239 4.84 -14.21 14.30
C ASP A 239 6.23 -13.84 13.78
N ILE A 240 6.36 -12.74 13.02
CA ILE A 240 7.62 -12.40 12.35
C ILE A 240 8.77 -12.13 13.33
N GLU A 241 8.49 -11.50 14.48
CA GLU A 241 9.48 -11.23 15.54
C GLU A 241 9.73 -12.44 16.45
N GLY A 242 8.90 -13.48 16.40
CA GLY A 242 9.01 -14.67 17.23
C GLY A 242 8.44 -14.50 18.65
N VAL A 243 7.63 -13.48 18.90
CA VAL A 243 7.01 -13.20 20.22
C VAL A 243 6.17 -14.38 20.70
N LEU A 244 5.42 -15.03 19.80
CA LEU A 244 4.62 -16.20 20.15
C LEU A 244 5.48 -17.38 20.64
N LYS A 245 6.66 -17.55 20.05
CA LYS A 245 7.59 -18.61 20.43
C LYS A 245 8.09 -18.41 21.86
N GLU A 246 8.45 -17.18 22.22
CA GLU A 246 8.86 -16.81 23.59
C GLU A 246 7.72 -16.94 24.61
N LEU A 247 6.50 -16.55 24.24
CA LEU A 247 5.34 -16.62 25.14
C LEU A 247 4.96 -18.06 25.50
N ILE A 248 5.20 -19.01 24.60
CA ILE A 248 4.82 -20.42 24.76
C ILE A 248 5.98 -21.25 25.33
N GLN A 249 7.21 -20.91 24.99
CA GLN A 249 8.43 -21.46 25.58
C GLN A 249 9.24 -20.34 26.25
N PRO A 250 8.86 -19.92 27.47
CA PRO A 250 9.67 -18.98 28.22
C PRO A 250 11.06 -19.61 28.44
N SER A 251 12.11 -18.90 28.04
CA SER A 251 13.50 -19.30 28.23
C SER A 251 13.68 -19.83 29.66
N THR A 252 14.03 -21.10 29.81
CA THR A 252 14.24 -21.72 31.13
C THR A 252 15.57 -21.23 31.70
N GLU A 253 15.56 -20.06 32.32
CA GLU A 253 16.62 -19.57 33.21
C GLU A 253 15.98 -19.19 34.55
N ALA A 254 15.64 -20.21 35.35
CA ALA A 254 15.54 -20.20 36.82
C ALA A 254 14.64 -21.35 37.30
N SER A 255 15.22 -22.54 37.51
CA SER A 255 14.89 -23.40 38.66
C SER A 255 15.71 -24.68 38.55
N THR A 256 16.77 -24.76 39.35
CA THR A 256 17.36 -26.05 39.73
C THR A 256 16.45 -26.63 40.81
N ASP A 257 15.44 -27.40 40.45
CA ASP A 257 14.91 -28.42 41.36
C ASP A 257 14.30 -29.59 40.58
N GLY A 258 14.52 -30.78 41.11
CA GLY A 258 14.48 -32.02 40.39
C GLY A 258 13.09 -32.60 40.10
N ASN A 259 13.13 -33.63 39.25
CA ASN A 259 12.10 -34.63 39.01
C ASN A 259 10.81 -34.20 38.29
N LEU A 260 10.79 -34.45 36.97
CA LEU A 260 9.74 -35.23 36.32
C LEU A 260 10.23 -35.74 34.95
N ARG A 261 11.11 -36.74 34.96
CA ARG A 261 11.20 -37.69 33.84
C ARG A 261 10.07 -38.71 34.04
N ASN A 262 9.15 -38.80 33.08
CA ASN A 262 8.75 -40.04 32.41
C ASN A 262 7.41 -39.89 31.69
N SER A 263 7.47 -39.97 30.35
CA SER A 263 6.45 -40.47 29.41
C SER A 263 6.75 -39.86 28.04
N LEU A 264 7.63 -40.46 27.23
CA LEU A 264 7.28 -41.20 25.99
C LEU A 264 6.72 -40.26 24.90
N ASP A 265 7.31 -40.09 23.71
CA ASP A 265 7.91 -41.08 22.82
C ASP A 265 8.87 -40.41 21.82
N VAL A 266 9.80 -41.19 21.29
CA VAL A 266 10.93 -40.78 20.45
C VAL A 266 10.48 -40.39 19.03
N VAL A 267 10.64 -39.11 18.67
CA VAL A 267 10.94 -38.69 17.28
C VAL A 267 12.13 -37.74 17.38
N ALA A 268 13.29 -38.25 16.97
CA ALA A 268 14.55 -37.52 16.97
C ALA A 268 14.56 -36.43 15.89
N ASP A 269 15.28 -35.35 16.22
CA ASP A 269 15.80 -34.31 15.33
C ASP A 269 14.80 -33.54 14.47
N THR A 270 14.21 -32.51 15.08
CA THR A 270 14.11 -31.21 14.42
C THR A 270 14.00 -30.12 15.48
N LYS A 271 14.77 -29.04 15.32
CA LYS A 271 14.79 -27.85 16.19
C LYS A 271 13.50 -27.02 16.06
N ALA A 272 12.37 -27.67 15.77
CA ALA A 272 11.04 -27.10 15.76
C ALA A 272 10.52 -27.11 17.21
N SER A 273 10.16 -25.93 17.68
CA SER A 273 9.58 -25.66 19.00
C SER A 273 8.18 -26.28 19.08
N CYS A 274 8.10 -27.61 19.22
CA CYS A 274 6.84 -28.34 19.38
C CYS A 274 6.40 -28.30 20.84
N CYS A 275 5.23 -27.72 21.10
CA CYS A 275 4.62 -27.67 22.42
C CYS A 275 3.27 -28.41 22.43
N ARG A 276 2.90 -28.98 23.58
CA ARG A 276 1.57 -29.56 23.78
C ARG A 276 0.79 -28.65 24.74
N HIS A 277 -0.34 -28.10 24.29
CA HIS A 277 -1.23 -27.29 25.13
C HIS A 277 -2.65 -27.88 25.09
N GLY A 278 -3.15 -28.40 26.21
CA GLY A 278 -4.51 -28.95 26.28
C GLY A 278 -4.77 -30.09 25.28
N GLY A 279 -3.76 -30.93 24.99
CA GLY A 279 -3.85 -32.02 24.01
C GLY A 279 -3.58 -31.64 22.55
N MET A 280 -3.56 -30.34 22.23
CA MET A 280 -3.24 -29.81 20.90
C MET A 280 -1.72 -29.74 20.68
N PHE A 281 -1.25 -30.21 19.52
CA PHE A 281 0.14 -30.08 19.07
C PHE A 281 0.35 -28.71 18.42
N MET A 282 1.39 -28.00 18.86
CA MET A 282 1.66 -26.64 18.41
C MET A 282 3.10 -26.51 17.88
N GLU A 283 3.25 -26.07 16.63
CA GLU A 283 4.53 -25.68 16.04
C GLU A 283 4.61 -24.14 16.00
N CYS A 284 5.65 -23.55 16.60
CA CYS A 284 5.87 -22.09 16.56
C CYS A 284 6.95 -21.71 15.55
N LEU A 285 6.59 -20.84 14.60
CA LEU A 285 7.43 -20.32 13.53
C LEU A 285 7.68 -18.82 13.72
N SER A 286 8.82 -18.34 13.22
CA SER A 286 9.16 -16.92 13.16
C SER A 286 9.67 -16.47 11.79
N GLY A 287 10.01 -15.19 11.65
CA GLY A 287 10.52 -14.63 10.39
C GLY A 287 11.78 -15.33 9.87
N SER A 288 12.61 -15.89 10.76
CA SER A 288 13.80 -16.68 10.37
C SER A 288 13.42 -17.97 9.64
N ASP A 289 12.20 -18.45 9.83
CA ASP A 289 11.71 -19.68 9.22
C ASP A 289 11.14 -19.47 7.80
N GLY A 290 11.07 -18.22 7.34
CA GLY A 290 10.57 -17.84 6.03
C GLY A 290 11.66 -17.74 4.96
N LYS A 291 11.96 -16.53 4.51
CA LYS A 291 12.92 -16.30 3.41
C LYS A 291 14.34 -16.69 3.76
N GLU A 292 14.74 -16.47 5.01
CA GLU A 292 16.08 -16.80 5.49
C GLU A 292 16.31 -18.32 5.46
N ALA A 293 15.31 -19.10 5.84
CA ALA A 293 15.30 -20.55 5.74
C ALA A 293 15.50 -21.06 4.31
N ILE A 294 14.79 -20.47 3.37
CA ILE A 294 14.89 -20.80 1.94
C ILE A 294 16.31 -20.53 1.45
N ALA A 295 16.90 -19.39 1.84
CA ALA A 295 18.30 -19.08 1.50
C ALA A 295 19.28 -20.09 2.14
N LYS A 296 19.06 -20.49 3.39
CA LYS A 296 19.88 -21.52 4.07
C LYS A 296 19.77 -22.88 3.36
N ALA A 297 18.56 -23.29 2.97
CA ALA A 297 18.34 -24.54 2.25
C ALA A 297 18.95 -24.52 0.84
N ALA A 298 18.84 -23.39 0.13
CA ALA A 298 19.49 -23.21 -1.16
C ALA A 298 21.03 -23.28 -1.05
N ASN A 299 21.61 -22.65 -0.04
CA ASN A 299 23.05 -22.74 0.22
C ASN A 299 23.49 -24.19 0.56
N LEU A 300 22.67 -24.94 1.29
CA LEU A 300 22.91 -26.36 1.58
C LEU A 300 22.88 -27.23 0.32
N LEU A 301 21.91 -27.00 -0.57
CA LEU A 301 21.86 -27.68 -1.86
C LEU A 301 23.08 -27.35 -2.72
N TYR A 302 23.48 -26.08 -2.75
CA TYR A 302 24.65 -25.64 -3.49
C TYR A 302 25.94 -26.25 -2.95
N SER A 303 26.14 -26.29 -1.62
CA SER A 303 27.34 -26.90 -1.04
C SER A 303 27.43 -28.40 -1.31
N THR A 304 26.29 -29.11 -1.28
CA THR A 304 26.21 -30.53 -1.60
C THR A 304 26.58 -30.79 -3.07
N CYS A 305 26.10 -29.94 -3.97
CA CYS A 305 26.42 -29.97 -5.39
C CYS A 305 27.90 -29.68 -5.67
N SER A 306 28.49 -28.67 -5.00
CA SER A 306 29.89 -28.27 -5.22
C SER A 306 30.89 -29.35 -4.79
N ASN A 307 30.51 -30.22 -3.85
CA ASN A 307 31.34 -31.33 -3.38
C ASN A 307 31.18 -32.60 -4.25
N SER A 308 30.20 -32.65 -5.15
CA SER A 308 30.04 -33.74 -6.10
C SER A 308 30.76 -33.44 -7.41
N ASP A 309 31.63 -34.34 -7.88
CA ASP A 309 32.44 -34.16 -9.09
C ASP A 309 31.63 -34.11 -10.41
N ASN A 310 30.33 -34.40 -10.36
CA ASN A 310 29.42 -34.38 -11.51
C ASN A 310 28.85 -32.98 -11.78
N LYS A 311 29.63 -32.13 -12.44
CA LYS A 311 29.25 -30.75 -12.82
C LYS A 311 28.32 -30.63 -14.04
N SER A 312 27.83 -31.73 -14.62
CA SER A 312 26.96 -31.68 -15.81
C SER A 312 25.48 -31.78 -15.45
N GLY A 313 24.76 -30.65 -15.53
CA GLY A 313 23.30 -30.61 -15.65
C GLY A 313 22.50 -31.00 -14.41
N ILE A 314 22.85 -30.47 -13.23
CA ILE A 314 22.05 -30.72 -12.02
C ILE A 314 20.73 -29.95 -12.12
N ILE A 315 19.65 -30.70 -12.33
CA ILE A 315 18.28 -30.19 -12.27
C ILE A 315 17.81 -30.32 -10.83
N PHE A 316 17.64 -29.18 -10.15
CA PHE A 316 17.05 -29.18 -8.82
C PHE A 316 15.55 -29.42 -8.89
N THR A 317 15.08 -30.44 -8.17
CA THR A 317 13.65 -30.72 -8.06
C THR A 317 13.05 -30.11 -6.79
N GLU A 318 11.72 -29.99 -6.77
CA GLU A 318 10.99 -29.56 -5.58
C GLU A 318 11.24 -30.50 -4.37
N ALA A 319 11.40 -31.79 -4.65
CA ALA A 319 11.71 -32.79 -3.63
C ALA A 319 13.08 -32.54 -2.99
N ASP A 320 14.07 -32.08 -3.76
CA ASP A 320 15.40 -31.75 -3.24
C ASP A 320 15.33 -30.51 -2.34
N MET A 321 14.57 -29.49 -2.75
CA MET A 321 14.34 -28.31 -1.92
C MET A 321 13.59 -28.66 -0.63
N THR A 322 12.58 -29.53 -0.71
CA THR A 322 11.85 -30.03 0.46
C THR A 322 12.78 -30.79 1.41
N ARG A 323 13.70 -31.61 0.88
CA ARG A 323 14.70 -32.32 1.68
C ARG A 323 15.66 -31.34 2.37
N ALA A 324 16.15 -30.35 1.63
CA ALA A 324 17.03 -29.32 2.19
C ALA A 324 16.35 -28.48 3.27
N LEU A 325 15.08 -28.10 3.06
CA LEU A 325 14.29 -27.40 4.07
C LEU A 325 14.06 -28.25 5.32
N LYS A 326 13.83 -29.56 5.17
CA LYS A 326 13.79 -30.50 6.30
C LYS A 326 15.11 -30.50 7.07
N SER A 327 16.25 -30.54 6.39
CA SER A 327 17.58 -30.49 7.03
C SER A 327 17.87 -29.17 7.76
N VAL A 328 17.34 -28.04 7.26
CA VAL A 328 17.44 -26.73 7.94
C VAL A 328 16.46 -26.61 9.11
N GLY A 329 15.55 -27.57 9.26
CA GLY A 329 14.58 -27.66 10.36
C GLY A 329 13.21 -27.05 10.08
N ILE A 330 12.88 -26.82 8.80
CA ILE A 330 11.75 -25.99 8.36
C ILE A 330 10.79 -26.75 7.41
N GLY A 331 11.02 -28.05 7.21
CA GLY A 331 10.17 -28.92 6.38
C GLY A 331 8.95 -29.51 7.10
N GLY A 332 8.34 -28.75 8.02
CA GLY A 332 7.08 -29.12 8.66
C GLY A 332 5.88 -29.08 7.70
N PRO A 333 4.70 -29.52 8.16
CA PRO A 333 3.51 -29.68 7.34
C PRO A 333 2.96 -28.35 6.82
N GLU A 334 2.26 -28.43 5.69
CA GLU A 334 1.54 -27.29 5.09
C GLU A 334 0.16 -27.14 5.77
N PRO A 335 -0.22 -25.93 6.23
CA PRO A 335 -1.55 -25.70 6.76
C PRO A 335 -2.63 -25.80 5.67
N ASP A 336 -3.79 -26.40 5.98
CA ASP A 336 -4.93 -26.42 5.07
C ASP A 336 -5.70 -25.09 5.11
N LEU A 337 -5.71 -24.45 6.28
CA LEU A 337 -6.34 -23.16 6.54
C LEU A 337 -5.36 -22.24 7.29
N LEU A 338 -5.22 -21.00 6.83
CA LEU A 338 -4.44 -19.95 7.48
C LEU A 338 -5.35 -18.82 7.96
N LEU A 339 -5.43 -18.63 9.27
CA LEU A 339 -6.10 -17.49 9.89
C LEU A 339 -5.11 -16.35 10.11
N VAL A 340 -5.39 -15.19 9.52
CA VAL A 340 -4.51 -14.03 9.60
C VAL A 340 -5.11 -12.96 10.52
N TYR A 341 -4.42 -12.70 11.63
CA TYR A 341 -4.71 -11.62 12.56
C TYR A 341 -3.70 -10.48 12.41
N GLY A 342 -4.20 -9.28 12.13
CA GLY A 342 -3.36 -8.09 12.00
C GLY A 342 -4.09 -6.93 11.35
N PRO A 343 -3.39 -5.80 11.12
CA PRO A 343 -3.97 -4.58 10.59
C PRO A 343 -4.16 -4.60 9.06
N ALA A 344 -3.48 -5.50 8.35
CA ALA A 344 -3.45 -5.56 6.90
C ALA A 344 -3.74 -6.96 6.37
N ARG A 345 -4.39 -7.04 5.19
CA ARG A 345 -4.68 -8.29 4.49
C ARG A 345 -3.43 -8.84 3.78
N CYS A 346 -2.49 -9.38 4.54
CA CYS A 346 -1.30 -10.06 4.03
C CYS A 346 -0.86 -11.18 4.99
N HIS A 347 -0.04 -12.12 4.52
CA HIS A 347 0.40 -13.27 5.33
C HIS A 347 1.55 -12.93 6.31
N LEU A 348 1.88 -11.66 6.52
CA LEU A 348 2.90 -11.16 7.46
C LEU A 348 4.27 -11.86 7.39
N GLY A 349 4.63 -12.38 6.22
CA GLY A 349 5.91 -13.08 6.00
C GLY A 349 5.90 -14.57 6.35
N PHE A 350 4.74 -15.17 6.65
CA PHE A 350 4.59 -16.61 6.81
C PHE A 350 5.30 -17.38 5.68
N PRO A 351 5.98 -18.50 5.97
CA PRO A 351 6.82 -19.19 4.99
C PRO A 351 6.08 -19.54 3.70
N ALA A 352 6.44 -18.88 2.60
CA ALA A 352 5.75 -19.01 1.32
C ALA A 352 5.75 -20.45 0.77
N TRP A 353 6.81 -21.22 1.07
CA TRP A 353 6.91 -22.63 0.66
C TRP A 353 5.80 -23.51 1.24
N ARG A 354 5.21 -23.12 2.38
CA ARG A 354 4.13 -23.86 3.04
C ARG A 354 2.72 -23.37 2.68
N LEU A 355 2.56 -22.43 1.74
CA LEU A 355 1.27 -21.80 1.42
C LEU A 355 0.62 -22.28 0.12
N ARG A 356 1.11 -23.37 -0.48
CA ARG A 356 0.81 -23.71 -1.88
C ARG A 356 -0.67 -23.99 -2.12
N TYR A 357 -1.31 -24.70 -1.20
CA TYR A 357 -2.72 -25.09 -1.29
C TYR A 357 -3.55 -24.64 -0.07
N THR A 358 -2.99 -23.74 0.72
CA THR A 358 -3.60 -23.24 1.95
C THR A 358 -4.71 -22.25 1.65
N GLU A 359 -5.92 -22.48 2.19
CA GLU A 359 -6.98 -21.48 2.18
C GLU A 359 -6.63 -20.36 3.17
N ILE A 360 -6.74 -19.09 2.76
CA ILE A 360 -6.36 -17.96 3.63
C ILE A 360 -7.59 -17.17 4.02
N MET A 361 -7.81 -17.01 5.33
CA MET A 361 -8.89 -16.20 5.88
C MET A 361 -8.36 -15.07 6.74
N TYR A 362 -8.69 -13.85 6.34
CA TYR A 362 -8.37 -12.66 7.11
C TYR A 362 -9.39 -12.42 8.22
N MET A 363 -8.90 -12.40 9.46
CA MET A 363 -9.74 -12.30 10.66
C MET A 363 -9.80 -10.87 11.23
N GLY A 364 -8.92 -9.97 10.78
CA GLY A 364 -8.78 -8.62 11.32
C GLY A 364 -7.90 -8.56 12.57
N PRO A 365 -7.94 -7.46 13.34
CA PRO A 365 -7.13 -7.33 14.55
C PRO A 365 -7.52 -8.34 15.63
N LEU A 366 -6.53 -8.98 16.25
CA LEU A 366 -6.63 -9.88 17.40
C LEU A 366 -7.39 -9.24 18.57
N GLU A 367 -7.26 -7.92 18.77
CA GLU A 367 -8.01 -7.22 19.82
C GLU A 367 -9.53 -7.42 19.68
N SER A 368 -10.01 -7.41 18.42
CA SER A 368 -11.42 -7.53 18.04
C SER A 368 -11.88 -8.98 17.85
N MET A 369 -11.04 -9.97 18.19
CA MET A 369 -11.35 -11.38 17.97
C MET A 369 -12.62 -11.82 18.71
N LYS A 370 -13.43 -12.64 18.04
CA LYS A 370 -14.65 -13.24 18.59
C LYS A 370 -14.67 -14.73 18.25
N TYR A 371 -15.10 -15.54 19.21
CA TYR A 371 -15.27 -16.99 19.01
C TYR A 371 -16.13 -17.30 17.77
N GLY A 372 -17.27 -16.61 17.63
CA GLY A 372 -18.16 -16.81 16.49
C GLY A 372 -17.53 -16.53 15.13
N THR A 373 -16.55 -15.61 15.04
CA THR A 373 -15.83 -15.36 13.78
C THR A 373 -14.94 -16.55 13.40
N ILE A 374 -14.29 -17.19 14.38
CA ILE A 374 -13.46 -18.38 14.17
C ILE A 374 -14.32 -19.56 13.74
N ALA A 375 -15.40 -19.82 14.46
CA ALA A 375 -16.33 -20.90 14.10
C ALA A 375 -16.94 -20.68 12.70
N LYS A 376 -17.24 -19.42 12.33
CA LYS A 376 -17.71 -19.08 10.99
C LYS A 376 -16.64 -19.30 9.92
N ALA A 377 -15.39 -18.95 10.18
CA ALA A 377 -14.26 -19.20 9.27
C ALA A 377 -14.07 -20.70 9.02
N LEU A 378 -14.06 -21.51 10.08
CA LEU A 378 -13.97 -22.97 10.00
C LEU A 378 -15.16 -23.59 9.27
N TYR A 379 -16.38 -23.10 9.53
CA TYR A 379 -17.57 -23.53 8.79
C TYR A 379 -17.48 -23.20 7.30
N GLN A 380 -17.00 -21.99 6.96
CA GLN A 380 -16.80 -21.62 5.56
C GLN A 380 -15.78 -22.54 4.89
N PHE A 381 -14.66 -22.80 5.56
CA PHE A 381 -13.63 -23.72 5.09
C PHE A 381 -14.19 -25.13 4.84
N SER A 382 -14.99 -25.68 5.76
CA SER A 382 -15.55 -27.04 5.57
C SER A 382 -16.47 -27.17 4.36
N HIS A 383 -17.00 -26.06 3.83
CA HIS A 383 -17.86 -26.03 2.64
C HIS A 383 -17.09 -25.67 1.37
N LYS A 384 -15.80 -25.32 1.46
CA LYS A 384 -14.96 -25.05 0.30
C LYS A 384 -14.48 -26.36 -0.32
N HIS A 385 -14.61 -26.45 -1.64
CA HIS A 385 -14.10 -27.57 -2.41
C HIS A 385 -12.75 -27.18 -3.01
N GLN A 386 -11.75 -28.05 -2.88
CA GLN A 386 -10.46 -27.88 -3.55
C GLN A 386 -10.57 -28.60 -4.90
N ASN A 387 -10.41 -27.86 -6.00
CA ASN A 387 -10.64 -28.38 -7.35
C ASN A 387 -9.47 -29.23 -7.89
N TYR A 388 -8.51 -29.62 -7.05
CA TYR A 388 -7.26 -30.26 -7.47
C TYR A 388 -7.22 -31.77 -7.21
N GLU A 389 -8.22 -32.35 -6.54
CA GLU A 389 -8.25 -33.79 -6.23
C GLU A 389 -8.90 -34.66 -7.31
N ASP A 390 -9.72 -34.10 -8.20
CA ASP A 390 -10.18 -34.81 -9.39
C ASP A 390 -9.21 -34.52 -10.54
N PRO A 391 -8.54 -35.54 -11.13
CA PRO A 391 -7.77 -35.34 -12.34
C PRO A 391 -8.73 -34.85 -13.42
N ILE A 392 -8.64 -33.57 -13.76
CA ILE A 392 -9.13 -33.08 -15.04
C ILE A 392 -8.36 -33.91 -16.07
N LEU A 393 -9.03 -34.88 -16.68
CA LEU A 393 -8.54 -35.59 -17.85
C LEU A 393 -8.28 -34.52 -18.92
N PHE A 394 -7.05 -34.04 -19.00
CA PHE A 394 -6.56 -33.32 -20.16
C PHE A 394 -6.41 -34.37 -21.27
N GLU A 395 -7.49 -34.65 -21.98
CA GLU A 395 -7.41 -35.27 -23.30
C GLU A 395 -6.70 -34.28 -24.24
N GLY A 396 -5.40 -34.50 -24.42
CA GLY A 396 -4.59 -33.73 -25.36
C GLY A 396 -3.14 -33.71 -24.96
N ASP A 397 -2.36 -34.59 -25.60
CA ASP A 397 -0.89 -34.58 -25.58
C ASP A 397 -0.39 -33.20 -26.03
N PHE A 398 -0.03 -32.37 -25.05
CA PHE A 398 0.51 -31.04 -25.31
C PHE A 398 1.95 -30.88 -24.85
N TRP A 399 2.72 -31.97 -24.76
CA TRP A 399 4.17 -31.90 -24.75
C TRP A 399 4.77 -33.16 -25.41
N ASN A 400 5.01 -33.06 -26.72
CA ASN A 400 6.08 -33.77 -27.42
C ASN A 400 7.09 -32.74 -27.92
#